data_AF-A0A9W9TUE5-F1
#
_entry.id   AF-A0A9W9TUE5-F1
#
_cell.length_a   1.000
_cell.length_b   1.000
_cell.length_c   1.000
_cell.angle_alpha   90.00
_cell.angle_beta   90.00
_cell.angle_gamma   90.00
#
_symmetry.space_group_name_H-M   'P 1'
#
loop_
_entity.id
_entity.type
_entity.pdbx_description
1 polymer ?
#
loop_
_entity_poly.entity_id
_entity_poly.type
_entity_poly.pdbx_seq_one_letter_code
_entity_poly.pdbx_strand_id
1 'polypeptide(L)'
;MSSHDIQTCLQIPVPLSMKDLAHAPPVCLPTRGDHEAIEILEKFGKALLRPGDEIAQAQNLAAGFSDIVVILERPRHRRNHKFDVSFEEFVQSCETLLAIDELIRFATKGARSIHTVTVLDAFSYQPDKRATDEDKKCHEVLAQILKVKKPKVILRCHRDTYCDEWLKQIELPGESYQLGRKEISIFDGHKTIVLQTFHPSCAVNNADRRPEYRALLMYHFVAAFSELISKFILPDAAEGIRKLCLEKGERKPSDICKYEPWQAARRISQVLEKPYKSLFYMHFIAFADETPSESRSKQAQAFSALYGSLKRLFGNSNAFGGLAIAKTVLFLWKRHFEEDPLYDHVMSWLVIRGNQQRDWFASESGRIHDQRSLEEQLSSLQVSASSITRDIRSIIDDFLPLLCRASGFPFRREHLADDCRAQIIGFYERHNKLLRRHLADLPMSDINYAMDIRVLLASCEMFLSAFQDRTYEPARQDYDDAISCLKKLADIIDSTC
;
A
#
# COMPACT_ATOMS: atom_id res chain seq x y z
N MET A 1 -10.83 1.59 -22.25
CA MET A 1 -10.28 1.67 -20.88
C MET A 1 -11.46 1.89 -19.94
N SER A 2 -11.82 0.86 -19.16
CA SER A 2 -12.92 0.95 -18.18
C SER A 2 -12.52 1.86 -17.02
N SER A 3 -13.48 2.55 -16.42
CA SER A 3 -13.33 3.48 -15.28
C SER A 3 -12.80 2.88 -13.97
N HIS A 4 -12.09 1.74 -14.02
CA HIS A 4 -11.55 1.00 -12.89
C HIS A 4 -10.08 1.33 -12.56
N ASP A 5 -9.37 2.08 -13.40
CA ASP A 5 -7.93 2.35 -13.24
C ASP A 5 -7.56 3.40 -12.17
N ILE A 6 -8.54 4.04 -11.50
CA ILE A 6 -8.28 4.98 -10.39
C ILE A 6 -8.81 4.42 -9.07
N GLN A 7 -8.60 3.13 -8.81
CA GLN A 7 -8.91 2.56 -7.49
C GLN A 7 -7.77 2.77 -6.48
N THR A 8 -6.53 2.94 -6.93
CA THR A 8 -5.39 3.26 -6.05
C THR A 8 -4.42 4.17 -6.76
N CYS A 9 -3.64 4.95 -6.00
CA CYS A 9 -2.44 5.62 -6.49
C CYS A 9 -1.32 5.34 -5.50
N LEU A 10 -0.12 5.03 -5.99
CA LEU A 10 0.99 4.56 -5.16
C LEU A 10 0.56 3.41 -4.24
N GLN A 11 -0.21 2.46 -4.77
CA GLN A 11 -0.70 1.27 -4.06
C GLN A 11 -1.52 1.55 -2.78
N ILE A 12 -2.01 2.79 -2.59
CA ILE A 12 -2.93 3.13 -1.50
C ILE A 12 -4.27 3.61 -2.07
N PRO A 13 -5.39 3.35 -1.38
CA PRO A 13 -6.67 3.92 -1.77
C PRO A 13 -6.64 5.45 -1.62
N VAL A 14 -7.43 6.14 -2.44
CA VAL A 14 -7.42 7.60 -2.52
C VAL A 14 -8.78 8.16 -2.07
N PRO A 15 -8.84 8.96 -0.99
CA PRO A 15 -10.09 9.54 -0.51
C PRO A 15 -10.68 10.54 -1.50
N LEU A 16 -11.97 10.83 -1.33
CA LEU A 16 -12.73 11.73 -2.19
C LEU A 16 -12.11 13.13 -2.24
N SER A 17 -11.71 13.69 -1.10
CA SER A 17 -11.05 15.01 -1.02
C SER A 17 -9.84 15.13 -1.93
N MET A 18 -9.08 14.06 -2.14
CA MET A 18 -7.90 14.05 -3.00
C MET A 18 -8.26 13.85 -4.47
N LYS A 19 -9.26 13.00 -4.75
CA LYS A 19 -9.77 12.76 -6.12
C LYS A 19 -10.37 14.01 -6.74
N ASP A 20 -11.04 14.83 -5.94
CA ASP A 20 -11.70 16.05 -6.39
C ASP A 20 -10.70 17.13 -6.85
N LEU A 21 -9.46 17.09 -6.33
CA LEU A 21 -8.41 18.05 -6.70
C LEU A 21 -7.76 17.73 -8.04
N ALA A 22 -7.71 16.44 -8.41
CA ALA A 22 -7.15 16.00 -9.68
C ALA A 22 -8.03 16.45 -10.86
N HIS A 23 -7.42 16.92 -11.94
CA HIS A 23 -8.14 17.37 -13.12
C HIS A 23 -7.27 17.27 -14.37
N ALA A 24 -7.91 17.12 -15.53
CA ALA A 24 -7.21 17.06 -16.79
C ALA A 24 -6.55 18.42 -17.08
N PRO A 25 -5.25 18.48 -17.37
CA PRO A 25 -4.59 19.71 -17.76
C PRO A 25 -4.99 20.11 -19.19
N PRO A 26 -4.69 21.34 -19.62
CA PRO A 26 -4.89 21.77 -21.00
C PRO A 26 -4.12 20.88 -21.98
N VAL A 27 -4.62 20.83 -23.23
CA VAL A 27 -3.91 20.15 -24.32
C VAL A 27 -2.64 20.97 -24.64
N CYS A 28 -1.49 20.31 -24.58
CA CYS A 28 -0.22 20.84 -25.05
C CYS A 28 0.10 20.23 -26.40
N LEU A 29 0.63 21.05 -27.30
CA LEU A 29 1.08 20.63 -28.63
C LEU A 29 2.60 20.48 -28.63
N PRO A 30 3.15 19.52 -29.41
CA PRO A 30 4.58 19.42 -29.60
C PRO A 30 5.18 20.74 -30.11
N THR A 31 6.35 21.06 -29.59
CA THR A 31 7.15 22.22 -29.96
C THR A 31 8.49 21.79 -30.55
N ARG A 32 9.16 22.69 -31.27
CA ARG A 32 10.52 22.43 -31.76
C ARG A 32 11.49 22.11 -30.61
N GLY A 33 11.30 22.74 -29.45
CA GLY A 33 12.09 22.49 -28.25
C GLY A 33 11.97 21.05 -27.73
N ASP A 34 10.87 20.36 -28.01
CA ASP A 34 10.70 18.96 -27.63
C ASP A 34 11.64 18.03 -28.41
N HIS A 35 11.83 18.30 -29.70
CA HIS A 35 12.79 17.58 -30.53
C HIS A 35 14.24 17.94 -30.19
N GLU A 36 14.54 19.23 -30.04
CA GLU A 36 15.89 19.70 -29.71
C GLU A 36 16.38 19.14 -28.35
N ALA A 37 15.49 18.99 -27.37
CA ALA A 37 15.82 18.35 -26.10
C ALA A 37 16.33 16.90 -26.26
N ILE A 38 15.71 16.13 -27.17
CA ILE A 38 16.09 14.75 -27.47
C ILE A 38 17.47 14.70 -28.14
N GLU A 39 17.73 15.60 -29.09
CA GLU A 39 19.03 15.72 -29.78
C GLU A 39 20.16 16.10 -28.81
N ILE A 40 19.89 17.03 -27.87
CA ILE A 40 20.84 17.45 -26.84
C ILE A 40 21.25 16.25 -25.97
N LEU A 41 20.27 15.45 -25.50
CA LEU A 41 20.54 14.25 -24.69
C LEU A 41 21.29 13.16 -25.47
N GLU A 42 20.96 12.98 -26.75
CA GLU A 42 21.64 12.02 -27.62
C GLU A 42 23.11 12.36 -27.78
N LYS A 43 23.39 13.62 -28.14
CA LYS A 43 24.74 14.13 -28.33
C LYS A 43 25.56 14.01 -27.05
N PHE A 44 24.95 14.34 -25.90
CA PHE A 44 25.61 14.22 -24.61
C PHE A 44 25.90 12.76 -24.25
N GLY A 45 24.94 11.85 -24.41
CA GLY A 45 25.12 10.42 -24.15
C GLY A 45 26.21 9.79 -25.03
N LYS A 46 26.23 10.13 -26.33
CA LYS A 46 27.28 9.70 -27.27
C LYS A 46 28.66 10.24 -26.87
N ALA A 47 28.74 11.50 -26.44
CA ALA A 47 30.00 12.09 -25.97
C ALA A 47 30.54 11.41 -24.69
N LEU A 48 29.65 10.87 -23.85
CA LEU A 48 30.00 10.06 -22.68
C LEU A 48 30.19 8.57 -22.98
N LEU A 49 30.16 8.17 -24.27
CA LEU A 49 30.28 6.77 -24.71
C LEU A 49 29.26 5.84 -24.02
N ARG A 50 28.05 6.34 -23.75
CA ARG A 50 27.00 5.55 -23.11
C ARG A 50 26.41 4.52 -24.09
N PRO A 51 26.00 3.35 -23.59
CA PRO A 51 25.28 2.36 -24.38
C PRO A 51 24.06 2.96 -25.08
N GLY A 52 23.78 2.51 -26.31
CA GLY A 52 22.68 3.06 -27.12
C GLY A 52 21.29 2.91 -26.50
N ASP A 53 21.07 1.85 -25.72
CA ASP A 53 19.82 1.62 -25.00
C ASP A 53 19.66 2.58 -23.80
N GLU A 54 20.74 2.88 -23.06
CA GLU A 54 20.73 3.93 -22.03
C GLU A 54 20.38 5.30 -22.61
N ILE A 55 20.95 5.62 -23.77
CA ILE A 55 20.61 6.85 -24.51
C ILE A 55 19.13 6.83 -24.90
N ALA A 56 18.65 5.73 -25.50
CA ALA A 56 17.27 5.60 -25.93
C ALA A 56 16.27 5.76 -24.76
N GLN A 57 16.53 5.16 -23.59
CA GLN A 57 15.65 5.33 -22.43
C GLN A 57 15.64 6.75 -21.88
N ALA A 58 16.78 7.43 -21.86
CA ALA A 58 16.85 8.85 -21.49
C ALA A 58 16.07 9.73 -22.49
N GLN A 59 16.16 9.44 -23.79
CA GLN A 59 15.37 10.11 -24.82
C GLN A 59 13.86 9.85 -24.65
N ASN A 60 13.46 8.62 -24.36
CA ASN A 60 12.05 8.26 -24.12
C ASN A 60 11.47 9.03 -22.92
N LEU A 61 12.21 9.13 -21.81
CA LEU A 61 11.80 9.94 -20.65
C LEU A 61 11.68 11.44 -21.02
N ALA A 62 12.57 11.94 -21.87
CA ALA A 62 12.59 13.34 -22.28
C ALA A 62 11.62 13.68 -23.42
N ALA A 63 10.98 12.70 -24.06
CA ALA A 63 10.16 12.89 -25.25
C ALA A 63 8.78 13.54 -24.98
N GLY A 64 8.39 13.69 -23.72
CA GLY A 64 7.16 14.35 -23.35
C GLY A 64 7.10 15.84 -23.74
N PHE A 65 5.92 16.44 -23.58
CA PHE A 65 5.66 17.83 -23.94
C PHE A 65 6.40 18.82 -23.05
N SER A 66 6.57 20.04 -23.57
CA SER A 66 7.28 21.12 -22.89
C SER A 66 6.49 21.81 -21.79
N ASP A 67 5.17 21.67 -21.69
CA ASP A 67 4.35 22.40 -20.71
C ASP A 67 4.79 22.17 -19.25
N ILE A 68 5.18 20.94 -18.92
CA ILE A 68 5.72 20.56 -17.61
C ILE A 68 6.94 19.64 -17.73
N VAL A 69 7.97 19.92 -16.93
CA VAL A 69 9.17 19.07 -16.78
C VAL A 69 9.31 18.60 -15.34
N VAL A 70 9.43 17.29 -15.14
CA VAL A 70 9.74 16.66 -13.86
C VAL A 70 11.24 16.34 -13.80
N ILE A 71 11.93 16.85 -12.79
CA ILE A 71 13.38 16.66 -12.63
C ILE A 71 13.65 15.71 -11.45
N LEU A 72 14.12 14.51 -11.76
CA LEU A 72 14.66 13.54 -10.82
C LEU A 72 16.14 13.79 -10.56
N GLU A 73 16.72 13.05 -9.62
CA GLU A 73 18.13 13.23 -9.27
C GLU A 73 19.06 12.56 -10.28
N ARG A 74 19.10 11.22 -10.27
CA ARG A 74 20.06 10.40 -11.02
C ARG A 74 19.36 9.15 -11.56
N PRO A 75 19.80 8.62 -12.71
CA PRO A 75 19.34 7.32 -13.18
C PRO A 75 19.80 6.21 -12.25
N ARG A 76 19.09 5.07 -12.25
CA ARG A 76 19.58 3.87 -11.56
C ARG A 76 20.79 3.28 -12.30
N HIS A 77 21.69 2.67 -11.53
CA HIS A 77 22.83 1.96 -12.10
C HIS A 77 22.35 0.77 -12.95
N ARG A 78 22.94 0.56 -14.14
CA ARG A 78 22.59 -0.53 -15.09
C ARG A 78 22.62 -1.94 -14.49
N ARG A 79 23.46 -2.16 -13.47
CA ARG A 79 23.49 -3.41 -12.68
C ARG A 79 22.17 -3.71 -11.94
N ASN A 80 21.38 -2.69 -11.66
CA ASN A 80 20.18 -2.76 -10.82
C ASN A 80 18.89 -2.41 -11.59
N HIS A 81 18.98 -2.08 -12.88
CA HIS A 81 17.85 -1.66 -13.71
C HIS A 81 18.13 -2.03 -15.17
N LYS A 82 17.15 -2.66 -15.83
CA LYS A 82 17.29 -3.15 -17.21
C LYS A 82 17.04 -2.02 -18.20
N PHE A 83 17.97 -1.78 -19.12
CA PHE A 83 17.85 -0.76 -20.16
C PHE A 83 17.52 -1.35 -21.55
N ASP A 84 17.98 -2.56 -21.82
CA ASP A 84 17.75 -3.30 -23.08
C ASP A 84 16.38 -4.01 -23.07
N VAL A 85 15.32 -3.21 -22.89
CA VAL A 85 13.92 -3.63 -22.81
C VAL A 85 13.03 -2.55 -23.43
N SER A 86 11.74 -2.85 -23.65
CA SER A 86 10.78 -1.83 -24.05
C SER A 86 10.70 -0.69 -23.01
N PHE A 87 10.31 0.51 -23.42
CA PHE A 87 10.17 1.64 -22.49
C PHE A 87 9.15 1.34 -21.38
N GLU A 88 8.08 0.59 -21.70
CA GLU A 88 7.10 0.16 -20.70
C GLU A 88 7.72 -0.76 -19.64
N GLU A 89 8.48 -1.78 -20.05
CA GLU A 89 9.18 -2.67 -19.10
C GLU A 89 10.29 -1.91 -18.32
N PHE A 90 10.96 -0.96 -18.96
CA PHE A 90 11.92 -0.07 -18.31
C PHE A 90 11.27 0.72 -17.18
N VAL A 91 10.11 1.34 -17.41
CA VAL A 91 9.36 2.07 -16.37
C VAL A 91 8.87 1.13 -15.27
N GLN A 92 8.25 0.00 -15.64
CA GLN A 92 7.66 -0.95 -14.69
C GLN A 92 8.71 -1.61 -13.78
N SER A 93 9.94 -1.80 -14.26
CA SER A 93 11.03 -2.39 -13.48
C SER A 93 11.71 -1.41 -12.51
N CYS A 94 11.33 -0.13 -12.50
CA CYS A 94 11.83 0.87 -11.56
C CYS A 94 10.68 1.46 -10.72
N GLU A 95 10.63 1.10 -9.43
CA GLU A 95 9.60 1.57 -8.48
C GLU A 95 9.44 3.09 -8.47
N THR A 96 10.53 3.85 -8.61
CA THR A 96 10.48 5.32 -8.69
C THR A 96 9.79 5.80 -9.97
N LEU A 97 10.12 5.22 -11.13
CA LEU A 97 9.53 5.64 -12.41
C LEU A 97 8.08 5.21 -12.52
N LEU A 98 7.75 4.00 -12.05
CA LEU A 98 6.37 3.54 -11.91
C LEU A 98 5.56 4.48 -11.02
N ALA A 99 6.11 4.92 -9.89
CA ALA A 99 5.48 5.91 -9.02
C ALA A 99 5.25 7.26 -9.71
N ILE A 100 6.20 7.72 -10.53
CA ILE A 100 6.05 8.92 -11.35
C ILE A 100 4.89 8.76 -12.33
N ASP A 101 4.82 7.64 -13.06
CA ASP A 101 3.73 7.39 -14.01
C ASP A 101 2.36 7.36 -13.30
N GLU A 102 2.25 6.64 -12.18
CA GLU A 102 1.03 6.59 -11.37
C GLU A 102 0.60 7.98 -10.85
N LEU A 103 1.55 8.79 -10.39
CA LEU A 103 1.28 10.15 -9.90
C LEU A 103 0.84 11.10 -11.02
N ILE A 104 1.46 11.01 -12.21
CA ILE A 104 1.08 11.79 -13.39
C ILE A 104 -0.34 11.41 -13.81
N ARG A 105 -0.62 10.11 -13.98
CA ARG A 105 -1.95 9.62 -14.36
C ARG A 105 -2.98 10.04 -13.33
N PHE A 106 -2.68 9.90 -12.05
CA PHE A 106 -3.60 10.31 -10.99
C PHE A 106 -3.89 11.83 -11.07
N ALA A 107 -2.85 12.66 -11.06
CA ALA A 107 -3.00 14.12 -11.02
C ALA A 107 -3.77 14.67 -12.23
N THR A 108 -3.68 13.99 -13.37
CA THR A 108 -4.28 14.41 -14.64
C THR A 108 -5.56 13.67 -15.01
N LYS A 109 -6.13 12.85 -14.10
CA LYS A 109 -7.28 11.98 -14.39
C LYS A 109 -7.07 11.08 -15.63
N GLY A 110 -5.84 10.60 -15.79
CA GLY A 110 -5.41 9.71 -16.88
C GLY A 110 -5.13 10.42 -18.21
N ALA A 111 -5.28 11.76 -18.29
CA ALA A 111 -5.04 12.51 -19.52
C ALA A 111 -3.56 12.56 -19.92
N ARG A 112 -2.65 12.39 -18.95
CA ARG A 112 -1.20 12.30 -19.16
C ARG A 112 -0.65 11.04 -18.50
N SER A 113 0.51 10.62 -18.97
CA SER A 113 1.36 9.57 -18.41
C SER A 113 2.82 9.96 -18.55
N ILE A 114 3.74 9.14 -18.03
CA ILE A 114 5.19 9.31 -18.22
C ILE A 114 5.59 9.35 -19.70
N HIS A 115 4.79 8.76 -20.59
CA HIS A 115 5.02 8.81 -22.05
C HIS A 115 4.77 10.19 -22.66
N THR A 116 4.05 11.06 -21.96
CA THR A 116 3.62 12.38 -22.48
C THR A 116 4.18 13.56 -21.69
N VAL A 117 4.85 13.29 -20.57
CA VAL A 117 5.41 14.30 -19.67
C VAL A 117 6.92 14.19 -19.70
N THR A 118 7.60 15.32 -19.84
CA THR A 118 9.06 15.33 -19.83
C THR A 118 9.59 14.96 -18.44
N VAL A 119 10.33 13.87 -18.34
CA VAL A 119 11.07 13.47 -17.13
C VAL A 119 12.56 13.52 -17.43
N LEU A 120 13.34 14.21 -16.61
CA LEU A 120 14.79 14.36 -16.76
C LEU A 120 15.50 14.01 -15.46
N ASP A 121 16.72 13.48 -15.57
CA ASP A 121 17.64 13.37 -14.45
C ASP A 121 18.58 14.58 -14.40
N ALA A 122 18.72 15.19 -13.23
CA ALA A 122 19.65 16.29 -13.02
C ALA A 122 21.10 15.91 -13.33
N PHE A 123 21.47 14.65 -13.04
CA PHE A 123 22.75 14.07 -13.38
C PHE A 123 22.58 12.97 -14.45
N SER A 124 22.12 13.38 -15.63
CA SER A 124 21.87 12.48 -16.77
C SER A 124 23.05 11.55 -17.06
N TYR A 125 22.77 10.26 -17.22
CA TYR A 125 23.75 9.17 -17.41
C TYR A 125 24.75 8.94 -16.27
N GLN A 126 24.58 9.57 -15.10
CA GLN A 126 25.51 9.47 -13.98
C GLN A 126 24.86 8.86 -12.73
N PRO A 127 24.83 7.51 -12.61
CA PRO A 127 24.18 6.84 -11.49
C PRO A 127 24.95 6.95 -10.17
N ASP A 128 26.26 7.17 -10.20
CA ASP A 128 27.11 7.19 -9.01
C ASP A 128 27.24 8.61 -8.44
N LYS A 129 26.99 8.77 -7.13
CA LYS A 129 27.26 10.03 -6.40
C LYS A 129 28.76 10.17 -6.12
N ARG A 130 29.53 10.56 -7.13
CA ARG A 130 30.93 10.98 -6.99
C ARG A 130 31.01 12.39 -7.55
N ALA A 131 31.03 13.39 -6.67
CA ALA A 131 31.05 14.81 -7.03
C ALA A 131 32.27 15.10 -7.91
N THR A 132 32.06 15.11 -9.23
CA THR A 132 33.11 15.18 -10.26
C THR A 132 32.79 16.31 -11.24
N ASP A 133 33.77 16.71 -12.06
CA ASP A 133 33.56 17.67 -13.16
C ASP A 133 32.43 17.25 -14.13
N GLU A 134 32.06 15.97 -14.13
CA GLU A 134 30.96 15.42 -14.93
C GLU A 134 29.58 15.89 -14.44
N ASP A 135 29.41 16.13 -13.14
CA ASP A 135 28.17 16.67 -12.58
C ASP A 135 27.88 18.07 -13.11
N LYS A 136 28.91 18.91 -13.27
CA LYS A 136 28.78 20.24 -13.88
C LYS A 136 28.29 20.15 -15.32
N LYS A 137 28.85 19.24 -16.13
CA LYS A 137 28.40 19.04 -17.52
C LYS A 137 26.95 18.57 -17.59
N CYS A 138 26.52 17.69 -16.68
CA CYS A 138 25.12 17.27 -16.62
C CYS A 138 24.19 18.45 -16.33
N HIS A 139 24.57 19.32 -15.40
CA HIS A 139 23.83 20.54 -15.09
C HIS A 139 23.78 21.52 -16.28
N GLU A 140 24.90 21.71 -17.00
CA GLU A 140 24.92 22.54 -18.22
C GLU A 140 23.96 21.99 -19.30
N VAL A 141 23.92 20.67 -19.47
CA VAL A 141 22.99 20.00 -20.40
C VAL A 141 21.54 20.16 -19.97
N LEU A 142 21.22 19.95 -18.69
CA LEU A 142 19.88 20.20 -18.16
C LEU A 142 19.45 21.65 -18.38
N ALA A 143 20.34 22.62 -18.15
CA ALA A 143 20.09 24.03 -18.40
C ALA A 143 19.75 24.30 -19.88
N GLN A 144 20.49 23.69 -20.81
CA GLN A 144 20.21 23.80 -22.25
C GLN A 144 18.82 23.24 -22.59
N ILE A 145 18.49 22.05 -22.08
CA ILE A 145 17.18 21.41 -22.30
C ILE A 145 16.05 22.30 -21.79
N LEU A 146 16.15 22.83 -20.57
CA LEU A 146 15.09 23.69 -20.01
C LEU A 146 14.93 25.00 -20.79
N LYS A 147 16.03 25.56 -21.34
CA LYS A 147 15.98 26.77 -22.18
C LYS A 147 15.31 26.53 -23.54
N VAL A 148 15.52 25.37 -24.16
CA VAL A 148 14.86 25.05 -25.44
C VAL A 148 13.41 24.62 -25.25
N LYS A 149 13.10 23.85 -24.19
CA LYS A 149 11.72 23.44 -23.88
C LYS A 149 10.87 24.61 -23.41
N LYS A 150 11.43 25.58 -22.68
CA LYS A 150 10.70 26.73 -22.10
C LYS A 150 9.44 26.29 -21.33
N PRO A 151 9.59 25.43 -20.29
CA PRO A 151 8.42 24.89 -19.62
C PRO A 151 7.61 25.94 -18.87
N LYS A 152 6.30 25.74 -18.78
CA LYS A 152 5.45 26.55 -17.91
C LYS A 152 5.64 26.16 -16.45
N VAL A 153 5.83 24.87 -16.18
CA VAL A 153 6.05 24.32 -14.84
C VAL A 153 7.29 23.44 -14.81
N ILE A 154 8.13 23.61 -13.79
CA ILE A 154 9.20 22.68 -13.44
C ILE A 154 8.87 22.07 -12.07
N LEU A 155 8.75 20.75 -11.98
CA LEU A 155 8.65 20.03 -10.73
C LEU A 155 10.00 19.36 -10.41
N ARG A 156 10.77 19.97 -9.50
CA ARG A 156 12.04 19.43 -9.02
C ARG A 156 11.80 18.46 -7.86
N CYS A 157 12.27 17.23 -8.02
CA CYS A 157 12.06 16.12 -7.09
C CYS A 157 13.33 15.73 -6.31
N HIS A 158 14.39 16.53 -6.31
CA HIS A 158 15.62 16.23 -5.57
C HIS A 158 16.13 17.47 -4.83
N ARG A 159 17.04 17.28 -3.87
CA ARG A 159 17.55 18.38 -3.01
C ARG A 159 18.98 18.79 -3.31
N ASP A 160 19.73 17.99 -4.08
CA ASP A 160 21.13 18.22 -4.39
C ASP A 160 21.34 19.55 -5.14
N THR A 161 22.31 20.33 -4.71
CA THR A 161 22.60 21.66 -5.28
C THR A 161 23.22 21.57 -6.67
N TYR A 162 22.88 22.53 -7.52
CA TYR A 162 23.42 22.69 -8.85
C TYR A 162 24.74 23.44 -8.85
N CYS A 163 25.67 22.94 -9.65
CA CYS A 163 26.93 23.62 -9.94
C CYS A 163 26.79 24.70 -11.01
N ASP A 164 25.77 24.60 -11.87
CA ASP A 164 25.49 25.58 -12.92
C ASP A 164 24.77 26.82 -12.34
N GLU A 165 25.30 28.01 -12.62
CA GLU A 165 24.79 29.27 -12.07
C GLU A 165 23.37 29.62 -12.56
N TRP A 166 22.99 29.17 -13.76
CA TRP A 166 21.64 29.40 -14.27
C TRP A 166 20.63 28.50 -13.54
N LEU A 167 20.96 27.22 -13.33
CA LEU A 167 20.11 26.28 -12.59
C LEU A 167 19.97 26.63 -11.10
N LYS A 168 20.92 27.33 -10.48
CA LYS A 168 20.73 27.83 -9.11
C LYS A 168 19.47 28.68 -8.94
N GLN A 169 18.98 29.31 -10.01
CA GLN A 169 17.74 30.09 -9.96
C GLN A 169 16.49 29.22 -9.70
N ILE A 170 16.53 27.94 -10.08
CA ILE A 170 15.44 26.98 -9.87
C ILE A 170 15.59 26.21 -8.54
N GLU A 171 16.63 26.50 -7.76
CA GLU A 171 16.74 25.95 -6.41
C GLU A 171 15.75 26.62 -5.46
N LEU A 172 15.14 25.77 -4.64
CA LEU A 172 14.30 26.19 -3.53
C LEU A 172 14.75 25.46 -2.27
N PRO A 173 14.65 26.10 -1.10
CA PRO A 173 14.91 25.44 0.17
C PRO A 173 13.95 24.25 0.30
N GLY A 174 14.51 23.04 0.21
CA GLY A 174 13.77 21.78 0.33
C GLY A 174 13.56 21.39 1.79
N GLU A 175 13.13 22.33 2.63
CA GLU A 175 13.01 22.12 4.06
C GLU A 175 11.74 21.34 4.40
N SER A 176 11.89 20.35 5.27
CA SER A 176 10.77 19.79 6.04
C SER A 176 9.56 19.31 5.21
N TYR A 177 9.81 18.69 4.05
CA TYR A 177 8.79 18.13 3.13
C TYR A 177 7.75 19.14 2.62
N GLN A 178 8.02 20.43 2.72
CA GLN A 178 7.13 21.46 2.18
C GLN A 178 7.26 21.53 0.66
N LEU A 179 6.15 21.81 -0.03
CA LEU A 179 6.16 22.15 -1.45
C LEU A 179 6.66 23.59 -1.61
N GLY A 180 7.91 23.76 -2.02
CA GLY A 180 8.43 25.07 -2.38
C GLY A 180 7.80 25.55 -3.68
N ARG A 181 7.54 26.86 -3.81
CA ARG A 181 7.04 27.48 -5.05
C ARG A 181 7.78 28.80 -5.31
N LYS A 182 8.24 29.00 -6.55
CA LYS A 182 8.83 30.25 -7.01
C LYS A 182 8.53 30.47 -8.48
N GLU A 183 8.24 31.71 -8.86
CA GLU A 183 8.17 32.12 -10.27
C GLU A 183 9.54 32.64 -10.69
N ILE A 184 10.02 32.20 -11.85
CA ILE A 184 11.27 32.63 -12.46
C ILE A 184 11.02 33.05 -13.91
N SER A 185 12.01 33.69 -14.52
CA SER A 185 12.05 33.98 -15.96
C SER A 185 13.19 33.17 -16.58
N ILE A 186 12.88 32.27 -17.53
CA ILE A 186 13.85 31.28 -18.05
C ILE A 186 14.72 31.89 -19.17
N PHE A 187 14.15 32.39 -20.25
CA PHE A 187 14.83 33.13 -21.32
C PHE A 187 13.74 33.85 -22.14
N ASP A 188 14.06 34.97 -22.78
CA ASP A 188 13.09 35.80 -23.55
C ASP A 188 11.86 36.27 -22.73
N GLY A 189 11.99 36.43 -21.41
CA GLY A 189 10.87 36.83 -20.56
C GLY A 189 9.83 35.73 -20.31
N HIS A 190 10.07 34.50 -20.77
CA HIS A 190 9.18 33.37 -20.51
C HIS A 190 9.14 33.04 -19.02
N LYS A 191 7.93 33.10 -18.44
CA LYS A 191 7.70 32.84 -17.03
C LYS A 191 7.52 31.34 -16.78
N THR A 192 8.19 30.85 -15.76
CA THR A 192 8.10 29.45 -15.33
C THR A 192 7.85 29.37 -13.84
N ILE A 193 6.94 28.50 -13.45
CA ILE A 193 6.70 28.15 -12.05
C ILE A 193 7.58 26.97 -11.69
N VAL A 194 8.48 27.17 -10.72
CA VAL A 194 9.28 26.10 -10.15
C VAL A 194 8.63 25.64 -8.86
N LEU A 195 8.40 24.33 -8.78
CA LEU A 195 7.93 23.64 -7.60
C LEU A 195 9.00 22.68 -7.11
N GLN A 196 9.21 22.64 -5.79
CA GLN A 196 10.18 21.75 -5.15
C GLN A 196 9.46 20.75 -4.26
N THR A 197 9.52 19.47 -4.63
CA THR A 197 9.05 18.34 -3.82
C THR A 197 10.23 17.51 -3.33
N PHE A 198 9.95 16.53 -2.46
CA PHE A 198 10.92 15.49 -2.10
C PHE A 198 10.89 14.35 -3.13
N HIS A 199 11.93 13.52 -3.11
CA HIS A 199 12.12 12.49 -4.10
C HIS A 199 11.09 11.35 -3.96
N PRO A 200 10.43 10.90 -5.06
CA PRO A 200 9.43 9.83 -4.99
C PRO A 200 9.95 8.55 -4.34
N SER A 201 11.23 8.22 -4.52
CA SER A 201 11.87 7.07 -3.85
C SER A 201 11.72 7.11 -2.32
N CYS A 202 11.59 8.28 -1.69
CA CYS A 202 11.35 8.37 -0.25
C CYS A 202 9.99 7.76 0.15
N ALA A 203 9.00 7.77 -0.74
CA ALA A 203 7.66 7.24 -0.48
C ALA A 203 7.50 5.78 -0.93
N VAL A 204 8.23 5.35 -1.97
CA VAL A 204 8.08 4.01 -2.54
C VAL A 204 9.21 3.03 -2.21
N ASN A 205 10.45 3.49 -2.05
CA ASN A 205 11.62 2.64 -1.80
C ASN A 205 12.06 2.63 -0.32
N ASN A 206 11.49 3.50 0.52
CA ASN A 206 11.88 3.52 1.93
C ASN A 206 11.17 2.39 2.71
N ALA A 207 11.96 1.64 3.50
CA ALA A 207 11.50 0.50 4.29
C ALA A 207 10.56 0.92 5.45
N ASP A 208 10.63 2.18 5.89
CA ASP A 208 9.67 2.79 6.82
C ASP A 208 8.39 3.15 6.06
N ARG A 209 7.62 2.09 5.91
CA ARG A 209 6.29 1.96 5.33
C ARG A 209 5.27 2.95 5.90
N ARG A 210 5.35 4.20 5.44
CA ARG A 210 4.59 5.38 5.89
C ARG A 210 3.67 5.92 4.77
N PRO A 211 2.34 5.72 4.85
CA PRO A 211 1.41 6.13 3.78
C PRO A 211 1.33 7.66 3.62
N GLU A 212 1.67 8.44 4.65
CA GLU A 212 1.70 9.90 4.60
C GLU A 212 2.66 10.46 3.54
N TYR A 213 3.80 9.81 3.27
CA TYR A 213 4.69 10.24 2.19
C TYR A 213 4.04 10.07 0.82
N ARG A 214 3.30 8.97 0.62
CA ARG A 214 2.59 8.68 -0.63
C ARG A 214 1.45 9.69 -0.83
N ALA A 215 0.65 9.93 0.22
CA ALA A 215 -0.42 10.92 0.20
C ALA A 215 0.11 12.35 -0.06
N LEU A 216 1.23 12.74 0.56
CA LEU A 216 1.81 14.07 0.35
C LEU A 216 2.35 14.25 -1.08
N LEU A 217 2.95 13.21 -1.68
CA LEU A 217 3.36 13.27 -3.08
C LEU A 217 2.18 13.47 -4.04
N MET A 218 1.03 12.85 -3.76
CA MET A 218 -0.17 13.06 -4.58
C MET A 218 -0.57 14.54 -4.59
N TYR A 219 -0.56 15.20 -3.42
CA TYR A 219 -0.80 16.64 -3.33
C TYR A 219 0.21 17.46 -4.14
N HIS A 220 1.49 17.13 -4.07
CA HIS A 220 2.53 17.86 -4.78
C HIS A 220 2.41 17.72 -6.30
N PHE A 221 2.09 16.52 -6.80
CA PHE A 221 1.86 16.30 -8.23
C PHE A 221 0.57 16.97 -8.70
N VAL A 222 -0.52 16.88 -7.95
CA VAL A 222 -1.75 17.62 -8.27
C VAL A 222 -1.49 19.12 -8.32
N ALA A 223 -0.75 19.68 -7.36
CA ALA A 223 -0.39 21.10 -7.39
C ALA A 223 0.43 21.46 -8.64
N ALA A 224 1.38 20.61 -9.04
CA ALA A 224 2.20 20.86 -10.22
C ALA A 224 1.40 20.89 -11.53
N PHE A 225 0.50 19.93 -11.74
CA PHE A 225 -0.36 19.94 -12.92
C PHE A 225 -1.41 21.06 -12.87
N SER A 226 -1.87 21.44 -11.68
CA SER A 226 -2.83 22.54 -11.49
C SER A 226 -2.25 23.90 -11.92
N GLU A 227 -0.95 24.14 -11.70
CA GLU A 227 -0.25 25.38 -12.12
C GLU A 227 -0.24 25.57 -13.65
N LEU A 228 -0.55 24.54 -14.44
CA LEU A 228 -0.77 24.67 -15.89
C LEU A 228 -2.04 25.47 -16.22
N ILE A 229 -3.01 25.55 -15.31
CA ILE A 229 -4.26 26.30 -15.48
C ILE A 229 -4.22 27.57 -14.66
N SER A 230 -4.00 27.44 -13.35
CA SER A 230 -4.03 28.55 -12.41
C SER A 230 -3.19 28.25 -11.18
N LYS A 231 -2.85 29.31 -10.43
CA LYS A 231 -2.10 29.16 -9.18
C LYS A 231 -2.86 28.23 -8.23
N PHE A 232 -2.20 27.19 -7.74
CA PHE A 232 -2.80 26.22 -6.85
C PHE A 232 -2.40 26.48 -5.40
N ILE A 233 -3.36 26.31 -4.49
CA ILE A 233 -3.15 26.41 -3.05
C ILE A 233 -3.44 25.05 -2.45
N LEU A 234 -2.45 24.48 -1.77
CA LEU A 234 -2.61 23.21 -1.08
C LEU A 234 -3.68 23.33 0.02
N PRO A 235 -4.61 22.38 0.14
CA PRO A 235 -5.55 22.34 1.26
C PRO A 235 -4.85 22.14 2.61
N ASP A 236 -5.49 22.56 3.70
CA ASP A 236 -4.96 22.42 5.07
C ASP A 236 -4.61 20.97 5.46
N ALA A 237 -5.32 20.00 4.87
CA ALA A 237 -5.03 18.58 5.06
C ALA A 237 -3.58 18.23 4.64
N ALA A 238 -3.04 18.85 3.60
CA ALA A 238 -1.67 18.62 3.15
C ALA A 238 -0.64 19.02 4.22
N GLU A 239 -0.89 20.11 4.96
CA GLU A 239 -0.04 20.53 6.08
C GLU A 239 -0.14 19.55 7.26
N GLY A 240 -1.33 19.01 7.53
CA GLY A 240 -1.52 17.93 8.50
C GLY A 240 -0.68 16.69 8.16
N ILE A 241 -0.66 16.29 6.89
CA ILE A 241 0.13 15.15 6.39
C ILE A 241 1.63 15.48 6.45
N ARG A 242 2.03 16.70 6.09
CA ARG A 242 3.43 17.15 6.18
C ARG A 242 3.96 17.07 7.61
N LYS A 243 3.17 17.51 8.60
CA LYS A 243 3.52 17.38 10.02
C LYS A 243 3.75 15.92 10.40
N LEU A 244 2.91 15.00 9.94
CA LEU A 244 3.15 13.56 10.13
C LEU A 244 4.50 13.16 9.51
N CYS A 245 4.77 13.50 8.25
CA CYS A 245 6.04 13.20 7.57
C CYS A 245 7.30 13.64 8.32
N LEU A 246 7.19 14.67 9.18
CA LEU A 246 8.26 15.20 10.03
C LEU A 246 8.40 14.50 11.38
N GLU A 247 7.34 13.88 11.88
CA GLU A 247 7.43 13.05 13.08
C GLU A 247 8.48 11.97 12.81
N LYS A 248 9.59 12.06 13.56
CA LYS A 248 10.72 11.14 13.41
C LYS A 248 10.27 9.75 13.85
N GLY A 249 9.98 8.88 12.89
CA GLY A 249 10.26 7.46 13.08
C GLY A 249 11.76 7.30 12.88
N GLU A 250 12.45 6.63 13.81
CA GLU A 250 13.77 6.08 13.48
C GLU A 250 13.63 5.34 12.16
N ARG A 251 14.56 5.57 11.20
CA ARG A 251 14.62 4.71 10.03
C ARG A 251 14.98 3.33 10.54
N LYS A 252 13.98 2.48 10.76
CA LYS A 252 14.27 1.12 11.18
C LYS A 252 14.75 0.45 9.90
N PRO A 253 15.98 -0.12 9.90
CA PRO A 253 16.37 -1.00 8.82
C PRO A 253 15.23 -1.98 8.56
N SER A 254 15.12 -2.47 7.33
CA SER A 254 14.09 -3.37 6.79
C SER A 254 13.60 -4.54 7.67
N ASP A 255 14.24 -4.76 8.81
CA ASP A 255 13.85 -5.52 10.00
C ASP A 255 12.67 -4.90 10.78
N ILE A 256 11.63 -4.41 10.08
CA ILE A 256 10.30 -4.69 10.62
C ILE A 256 10.21 -6.22 10.56
N CYS A 257 10.54 -6.88 11.67
CA CYS A 257 10.39 -8.31 11.86
C CYS A 257 9.09 -8.73 11.17
N LYS A 258 9.10 -9.86 10.45
CA LYS A 258 7.83 -10.48 10.06
C LYS A 258 7.03 -10.62 11.36
N TYR A 259 6.07 -9.73 11.57
CA TYR A 259 5.12 -9.88 12.66
C TYR A 259 4.49 -11.23 12.46
N GLU A 260 4.39 -11.98 13.54
CA GLU A 260 3.52 -13.14 13.54
C GLU A 260 2.10 -12.69 13.15
N PRO A 261 1.32 -13.49 12.43
CA PRO A 261 0.02 -13.07 11.91
C PRO A 261 -0.91 -12.43 12.95
N TRP A 262 -0.92 -12.95 14.18
CA TRP A 262 -1.72 -12.39 15.27
C TRP A 262 -1.22 -11.03 15.78
N GLN A 263 0.09 -10.77 15.72
CA GLN A 263 0.66 -9.46 16.05
C GLN A 263 0.24 -8.44 15.00
N ALA A 264 0.28 -8.83 13.72
CA ALA A 264 -0.24 -8.00 12.63
C ALA A 264 -1.75 -7.76 12.78
N ALA A 265 -2.54 -8.77 13.14
CA ALA A 265 -3.97 -8.66 13.41
C ALA A 265 -4.26 -7.62 14.50
N ARG A 266 -3.55 -7.71 15.64
CA ARG A 266 -3.64 -6.73 16.73
C ARG A 266 -3.27 -5.31 16.29
N ARG A 267 -2.27 -5.17 15.41
CA ARG A 267 -1.88 -3.86 14.88
C ARG A 267 -2.95 -3.28 13.97
N ILE A 268 -3.55 -4.08 13.10
CA ILE A 268 -4.63 -3.62 12.22
C ILE A 268 -5.82 -3.16 13.05
N SER A 269 -6.26 -3.95 14.03
CA SER A 269 -7.41 -3.55 14.87
C SER A 269 -7.15 -2.22 15.56
N GLN A 270 -5.95 -2.03 16.10
CA GLN A 270 -5.54 -0.77 16.74
C GLN A 270 -5.45 0.41 15.76
N VAL A 271 -4.94 0.19 14.54
CA VAL A 271 -4.84 1.22 13.49
C VAL A 271 -6.22 1.69 13.06
N LEU A 272 -7.20 0.80 13.01
CA LEU A 272 -8.57 1.13 12.67
C LEU A 272 -9.34 1.74 13.85
N GLU A 273 -9.00 1.41 15.09
CA GLU A 273 -9.73 1.93 16.26
C GLU A 273 -9.28 3.31 16.74
N LYS A 274 -8.01 3.67 16.52
CA LYS A 274 -7.42 4.86 17.11
C LYS A 274 -7.11 5.95 16.08
N PRO A 275 -7.09 7.23 16.49
CA PRO A 275 -6.62 8.30 15.62
C PRO A 275 -5.21 8.04 15.11
N TYR A 276 -4.96 8.34 13.83
CA TYR A 276 -3.72 7.97 13.14
C TYR A 276 -2.43 8.40 13.86
N LYS A 277 -2.42 9.59 14.48
CA LYS A 277 -1.28 10.13 15.25
C LYS A 277 -0.86 9.25 16.44
N SER A 278 -1.79 8.50 17.03
CA SER A 278 -1.49 7.64 18.19
C SER A 278 -0.74 6.35 17.81
N LEU A 279 -0.54 6.09 16.52
CA LEU A 279 -0.07 4.80 16.00
C LEU A 279 1.46 4.71 15.85
N PHE A 280 2.19 5.80 16.08
CA PHE A 280 3.66 5.83 15.91
C PHE A 280 4.44 5.18 17.07
N TYR A 281 3.83 5.05 18.26
CA TYR A 281 4.53 4.62 19.49
C TYR A 281 4.16 3.24 20.01
N MET A 282 3.44 2.44 19.23
CA MET A 282 3.01 1.14 19.71
C MET A 282 4.19 0.17 19.77
N HIS A 283 4.61 -0.20 20.98
CA HIS A 283 5.59 -1.26 21.24
C HIS A 283 4.84 -2.55 21.59
N PHE A 284 5.33 -3.68 21.09
CA PHE A 284 4.83 -4.97 21.53
C PHE A 284 5.53 -5.32 22.84
N ILE A 285 4.77 -5.45 23.92
CA ILE A 285 5.29 -5.91 25.22
C ILE A 285 4.95 -7.41 25.29
N ALA A 286 5.95 -8.25 25.01
CA ALA A 286 5.89 -9.67 25.35
C ALA A 286 6.15 -9.81 26.85
N PHE A 287 5.35 -10.61 27.54
CA PHE A 287 5.64 -10.96 28.93
C PHE A 287 6.46 -12.26 28.93
N ALA A 288 7.59 -12.28 29.63
CA ALA A 288 8.48 -13.44 29.67
C ALA A 288 7.83 -14.67 30.31
N ASP A 289 6.88 -14.46 31.21
CA ASP A 289 6.23 -15.52 32.00
C ASP A 289 4.87 -15.96 31.44
N GLU A 290 4.59 -15.65 30.17
CA GLU A 290 3.30 -15.98 29.54
C GLU A 290 3.16 -17.48 29.29
N THR A 291 2.11 -18.09 29.83
CA THR A 291 1.83 -19.52 29.60
C THR A 291 1.35 -19.76 28.15
N PRO A 292 1.51 -20.98 27.61
CA PRO A 292 1.03 -21.30 26.26
C PRO A 292 -0.48 -21.05 26.08
N SER A 293 -1.29 -21.28 27.11
CA SER A 293 -2.74 -21.05 27.08
C SER A 293 -3.07 -19.55 27.02
N GLU A 294 -2.41 -18.72 27.83
CA GLU A 294 -2.55 -17.26 27.76
C GLU A 294 -2.14 -16.71 26.40
N SER A 295 -1.03 -17.21 25.85
CA SER A 295 -0.57 -16.84 24.51
C SER A 295 -1.64 -17.13 23.46
N ARG A 296 -2.20 -18.34 23.43
CA ARG A 296 -3.28 -18.70 22.50
C ARG A 296 -4.52 -17.83 22.67
N SER A 297 -4.92 -17.55 23.92
CA SER A 297 -6.05 -16.67 24.20
C SER A 297 -5.82 -15.25 23.64
N LYS A 298 -4.61 -14.68 23.84
CA LYS A 298 -4.24 -13.39 23.25
C LYS A 298 -4.24 -13.41 21.72
N GLN A 299 -3.78 -14.50 21.11
CA GLN A 299 -3.81 -14.67 19.66
C GLN A 299 -5.26 -14.72 19.14
N ALA A 300 -6.14 -15.51 19.76
CA ALA A 300 -7.56 -15.57 19.43
C ALA A 300 -8.25 -14.21 19.53
N GLN A 301 -7.99 -13.49 20.64
CA GLN A 301 -8.50 -12.14 20.85
C GLN A 301 -8.00 -11.16 19.80
N ALA A 302 -6.75 -11.27 19.34
CA ALA A 302 -6.20 -10.42 18.30
C ALA A 302 -6.91 -10.60 16.95
N PHE A 303 -7.18 -11.83 16.53
CA PHE A 303 -7.94 -12.12 15.32
C PHE A 303 -9.41 -11.69 15.44
N SER A 304 -10.05 -11.97 16.58
CA SER A 304 -11.41 -11.51 16.85
C SER A 304 -11.52 -9.98 16.78
N ALA A 305 -10.56 -9.25 17.38
CA ALA A 305 -10.51 -7.79 17.32
C ALA A 305 -10.23 -7.27 15.89
N LEU A 306 -9.34 -7.91 15.15
CA LEU A 306 -9.07 -7.59 13.73
C LEU A 306 -10.36 -7.68 12.91
N TYR A 307 -11.01 -8.84 12.91
CA TYR A 307 -12.18 -9.07 12.08
C TYR A 307 -13.37 -8.24 12.56
N GLY A 308 -13.54 -8.04 13.87
CA GLY A 308 -14.51 -7.09 14.41
C GLY A 308 -14.28 -5.65 13.92
N SER A 309 -13.02 -5.19 13.85
CA SER A 309 -12.69 -3.88 13.27
C SER A 309 -12.94 -3.80 11.76
N LEU A 310 -12.61 -4.85 11.01
CA LEU A 310 -12.90 -4.92 9.57
C LEU A 310 -14.40 -4.92 9.29
N LYS A 311 -15.19 -5.70 10.04
CA LYS A 311 -16.66 -5.69 9.96
C LYS A 311 -17.23 -4.30 10.20
N ARG A 312 -16.74 -3.59 11.23
CA ARG A 312 -17.17 -2.19 11.48
C ARG A 312 -16.80 -1.27 10.33
N LEU A 313 -15.58 -1.38 9.78
CA LEU A 313 -15.14 -0.62 8.62
C LEU A 313 -15.99 -0.93 7.38
N PHE A 314 -16.39 -2.19 7.21
CA PHE A 314 -17.18 -2.64 6.07
C PHE A 314 -18.67 -2.35 6.25
N GLY A 315 -19.15 -2.18 7.48
CA GLY A 315 -20.53 -1.83 7.81
C GLY A 315 -20.81 -0.32 7.91
N ASN A 316 -19.81 0.53 8.22
CA ASN A 316 -19.99 1.97 8.45
C ASN A 316 -18.86 2.81 7.81
N SER A 317 -19.24 3.88 7.08
CA SER A 317 -18.45 4.28 5.90
C SER A 317 -17.47 5.47 6.02
N ASN A 318 -17.31 6.22 7.12
CA ASN A 318 -16.45 7.44 7.08
C ASN A 318 -15.61 7.76 8.33
N ALA A 319 -15.52 6.85 9.30
CA ALA A 319 -14.95 7.18 10.61
C ALA A 319 -13.44 6.91 10.76
N PHE A 320 -12.80 6.28 9.77
CA PHE A 320 -11.44 5.74 9.93
C PHE A 320 -10.35 6.64 9.33
N GLY A 321 -10.70 7.41 8.29
CA GLY A 321 -9.75 8.25 7.55
C GLY A 321 -8.90 7.43 6.56
N GLY A 322 -8.59 8.05 5.41
CA GLY A 322 -7.83 7.39 4.33
C GLY A 322 -6.46 6.86 4.75
N LEU A 323 -5.74 7.55 5.64
CA LEU A 323 -4.39 7.14 6.05
C LEU A 323 -4.36 5.85 6.88
N ALA A 324 -5.34 5.64 7.77
CA ALA A 324 -5.43 4.42 8.57
C ALA A 324 -5.70 3.19 7.67
N ILE A 325 -6.59 3.35 6.69
CA ILE A 325 -6.90 2.31 5.71
C ILE A 325 -5.70 2.07 4.80
N ALA A 326 -5.04 3.12 4.31
CA ALA A 326 -3.82 3.01 3.51
C ALA A 326 -2.71 2.24 4.25
N LYS A 327 -2.53 2.51 5.55
CA LYS A 327 -1.59 1.76 6.40
C LYS A 327 -1.95 0.28 6.50
N THR A 328 -3.24 0.00 6.64
CA THR A 328 -3.77 -1.37 6.73
C THR A 328 -3.55 -2.12 5.42
N VAL A 329 -3.97 -1.56 4.28
CA VAL A 329 -3.79 -2.11 2.92
C VAL A 329 -2.32 -2.45 2.66
N LEU A 330 -1.47 -1.44 2.73
CA LEU A 330 -0.14 -1.53 2.14
C LEU A 330 0.86 -2.27 3.02
N PHE A 331 0.70 -2.17 4.34
CA PHE A 331 1.77 -2.55 5.27
C PHE A 331 1.43 -3.65 6.24
N LEU A 332 0.16 -3.83 6.55
CA LEU A 332 -0.27 -4.86 7.49
C LEU A 332 -0.93 -6.03 6.76
N TRP A 333 -1.97 -5.78 5.96
CA TRP A 333 -2.69 -6.82 5.25
C TRP A 333 -1.83 -7.46 4.15
N LYS A 334 -1.38 -6.65 3.17
CA LYS A 334 -0.56 -7.11 2.03
C LYS A 334 0.67 -7.93 2.43
N ARG A 335 1.31 -7.61 3.56
CA ARG A 335 2.57 -8.24 3.98
C ARG A 335 2.38 -9.49 4.84
N HIS A 336 1.34 -9.54 5.66
CA HIS A 336 1.22 -10.56 6.71
C HIS A 336 0.08 -11.55 6.47
N PHE A 337 -0.77 -11.30 5.47
CA PHE A 337 -1.97 -12.10 5.22
C PHE A 337 -2.06 -12.58 3.76
N GLU A 338 -0.98 -12.57 2.99
CA GLU A 338 -0.97 -13.02 1.58
C GLU A 338 -1.46 -14.47 1.41
N GLU A 339 -1.24 -15.31 2.42
CA GLU A 339 -1.72 -16.70 2.46
C GLU A 339 -3.10 -16.87 3.14
N ASP A 340 -3.71 -15.78 3.62
CA ASP A 340 -5.03 -15.85 4.26
C ASP A 340 -6.12 -16.14 3.21
N PRO A 341 -7.07 -17.06 3.45
CA PRO A 341 -8.11 -17.38 2.48
C PRO A 341 -9.02 -16.18 2.13
N LEU A 342 -9.06 -15.14 2.97
CA LEU A 342 -9.82 -13.92 2.72
C LEU A 342 -8.96 -12.79 2.15
N TYR A 343 -7.73 -13.06 1.72
CA TYR A 343 -6.78 -12.04 1.32
C TYR A 343 -7.34 -11.08 0.27
N ASP A 344 -7.76 -11.61 -0.88
CA ASP A 344 -8.28 -10.81 -1.99
C ASP A 344 -9.57 -10.10 -1.59
N HIS A 345 -10.47 -10.81 -0.89
CA HIS A 345 -11.75 -10.27 -0.45
C HIS A 345 -11.58 -9.03 0.45
N VAL A 346 -10.76 -9.17 1.49
CA VAL A 346 -10.46 -8.08 2.43
C VAL A 346 -9.69 -6.97 1.74
N MET A 347 -8.74 -7.29 0.84
CA MET A 347 -8.00 -6.28 0.10
C MET A 347 -8.91 -5.41 -0.77
N SER A 348 -9.80 -6.03 -1.54
CA SER A 348 -10.80 -5.33 -2.36
C SER A 348 -11.69 -4.43 -1.51
N TRP A 349 -12.22 -4.94 -0.39
CA TRP A 349 -13.05 -4.13 0.50
C TRP A 349 -12.29 -2.96 1.15
N LEU A 350 -11.03 -3.17 1.57
CA LEU A 350 -10.20 -2.10 2.10
C LEU A 350 -9.96 -1.00 1.06
N VAL A 351 -9.70 -1.36 -0.20
CA VAL A 351 -9.52 -0.40 -1.29
C VAL A 351 -10.82 0.37 -1.54
N ILE A 352 -11.97 -0.33 -1.64
CA ILE A 352 -13.29 0.30 -1.82
C ILE A 352 -13.58 1.28 -0.68
N ARG A 353 -13.42 0.85 0.58
CA ARG A 353 -13.71 1.69 1.75
C ARG A 353 -12.73 2.85 1.89
N GLY A 354 -11.45 2.65 1.57
CA GLY A 354 -10.47 3.73 1.52
C GLY A 354 -10.83 4.80 0.48
N ASN A 355 -11.32 4.37 -0.68
CA ASN A 355 -11.76 5.25 -1.76
C ASN A 355 -13.04 6.03 -1.47
N GLN A 356 -13.86 5.53 -0.54
CA GLN A 356 -15.10 6.17 -0.08
C GLN A 356 -14.86 7.13 1.08
N GLN A 357 -13.67 7.12 1.71
CA GLN A 357 -13.38 8.06 2.78
C GLN A 357 -13.46 9.49 2.25
N ARG A 358 -14.09 10.37 3.02
CA ARG A 358 -14.14 11.80 2.71
C ARG A 358 -12.74 12.42 2.63
N ASP A 359 -11.87 12.09 3.58
CA ASP A 359 -10.53 12.69 3.68
C ASP A 359 -9.49 11.69 4.20
N TRP A 360 -8.22 12.10 4.17
CA TRP A 360 -7.08 11.36 4.73
C TRP A 360 -7.18 11.15 6.23
N PHE A 361 -7.79 12.09 6.93
CA PHE A 361 -8.04 12.04 8.37
C PHE A 361 -9.48 11.65 8.66
N ALA A 362 -9.70 10.98 9.79
CA ALA A 362 -11.04 10.68 10.27
C ALA A 362 -11.81 11.97 10.58
N SER A 363 -13.08 12.03 10.19
CA SER A 363 -13.97 13.14 10.54
C SER A 363 -14.59 12.88 11.92
N GLU A 364 -14.37 13.79 12.87
CA GLU A 364 -14.94 13.68 14.23
C GLU A 364 -16.48 13.81 14.23
N SER A 365 -17.05 14.48 13.23
CA SER A 365 -18.49 14.79 13.12
C SER A 365 -19.33 13.70 12.44
N GLY A 366 -18.72 12.56 12.09
CA GLY A 366 -19.29 11.59 11.15
C GLY A 366 -19.82 10.27 11.72
N ARG A 367 -20.24 10.18 13.00
CA ARG A 367 -21.04 9.02 13.47
C ARG A 367 -22.47 9.13 12.94
N ILE A 368 -22.63 9.18 11.63
CA ILE A 368 -23.94 9.09 11.00
C ILE A 368 -24.27 7.59 10.91
N HIS A 369 -25.29 7.17 11.66
CA HIS A 369 -25.92 5.85 11.59
C HIS A 369 -26.72 5.71 10.28
N ASP A 370 -26.09 5.82 9.11
CA ASP A 370 -26.78 5.50 7.87
C ASP A 370 -26.60 4.01 7.58
N GLN A 371 -27.58 3.25 8.06
CA GLN A 371 -27.60 1.79 8.13
C GLN A 371 -28.24 1.18 6.87
N ARG A 372 -27.98 1.74 5.68
CA ARG A 372 -28.21 0.98 4.44
C ARG A 372 -26.95 0.18 4.15
N SER A 373 -26.98 -1.11 4.47
CA SER A 373 -25.81 -1.95 4.30
C SER A 373 -25.52 -2.08 2.82
N LEU A 374 -24.25 -1.94 2.47
CA LEU A 374 -23.75 -2.21 1.13
C LEU A 374 -23.96 -3.69 0.76
N GLU A 375 -24.28 -4.54 1.74
CA GLU A 375 -24.81 -5.89 1.53
C GLU A 375 -26.11 -5.83 0.73
N GLU A 376 -27.09 -4.96 1.03
CA GLU A 376 -28.33 -4.83 0.22
C GLU A 376 -28.05 -4.49 -1.26
N GLN A 377 -26.95 -3.81 -1.56
CA GLN A 377 -26.54 -3.51 -2.95
C GLN A 377 -25.87 -4.69 -3.66
N LEU A 378 -25.38 -5.69 -2.93
CA LEU A 378 -24.65 -6.85 -3.42
C LEU A 378 -25.39 -8.19 -3.18
N SER A 379 -26.44 -8.22 -2.36
CA SER A 379 -27.26 -9.39 -1.99
C SER A 379 -28.11 -9.97 -3.13
N SER A 380 -28.09 -9.39 -4.33
CA SER A 380 -28.87 -9.89 -5.48
C SER A 380 -28.28 -11.14 -6.14
N LEU A 381 -27.20 -11.69 -5.61
CA LEU A 381 -26.53 -12.90 -6.11
C LEU A 381 -26.63 -14.02 -5.07
N GLN A 382 -27.77 -14.71 -5.05
CA GLN A 382 -27.91 -15.95 -4.28
C GLN A 382 -27.04 -17.04 -4.90
N VAL A 383 -26.11 -17.60 -4.13
CA VAL A 383 -25.34 -18.78 -4.51
C VAL A 383 -25.96 -19.99 -3.82
N SER A 384 -26.25 -21.04 -4.59
CA SER A 384 -26.73 -22.32 -4.07
C SER A 384 -25.71 -22.95 -3.12
N ALA A 385 -26.16 -23.49 -1.98
CA ALA A 385 -25.33 -24.15 -0.98
C ALA A 385 -24.37 -25.18 -1.62
N SER A 386 -23.06 -24.96 -1.42
CA SER A 386 -22.01 -25.81 -2.00
C SER A 386 -21.97 -27.20 -1.33
N SER A 387 -21.57 -28.23 -2.08
CA SER A 387 -21.34 -29.57 -1.52
C SER A 387 -20.31 -29.58 -0.38
N ILE A 388 -19.42 -28.58 -0.34
CA ILE A 388 -18.38 -28.41 0.68
C ILE A 388 -18.96 -28.23 2.08
N THR A 389 -20.10 -27.54 2.20
CA THR A 389 -20.77 -27.32 3.49
C THR A 389 -21.17 -28.63 4.16
N ARG A 390 -21.70 -29.58 3.38
CA ARG A 390 -22.07 -30.92 3.86
C ARG A 390 -20.85 -31.69 4.34
N ASP A 391 -19.74 -31.60 3.60
CA ASP A 391 -18.49 -32.27 3.94
C ASP A 391 -17.89 -31.72 5.24
N ILE A 392 -17.92 -30.39 5.44
CA ILE A 392 -17.45 -29.76 6.68
C ILE A 392 -18.29 -30.26 7.87
N ARG A 393 -19.61 -30.29 7.73
CA ARG A 393 -20.52 -30.75 8.78
C ARG A 393 -20.26 -32.21 9.17
N SER A 394 -20.16 -33.09 8.17
CA SER A 394 -19.84 -34.50 8.40
C SER A 394 -18.54 -34.68 9.18
N ILE A 395 -17.51 -33.89 8.87
CA ILE A 395 -16.25 -33.92 9.60
C ILE A 395 -16.41 -33.46 11.05
N ILE A 396 -17.19 -32.40 11.31
CA ILE A 396 -17.42 -31.90 12.68
C ILE A 396 -18.18 -32.94 13.51
N ASP A 397 -19.22 -33.57 12.95
CA ASP A 397 -20.03 -34.59 13.61
C ASP A 397 -19.18 -35.81 14.00
N ASP A 398 -18.25 -36.22 13.14
CA ASP A 398 -17.29 -37.30 13.43
C ASP A 398 -16.23 -36.88 14.47
N PHE A 399 -15.87 -35.60 14.50
CA PHE A 399 -14.76 -35.10 15.31
C PHE A 399 -15.16 -34.80 16.76
N LEU A 400 -16.36 -34.27 17.00
CA LEU A 400 -16.84 -33.92 18.34
C LEU A 400 -16.80 -35.09 19.34
N PRO A 401 -17.25 -36.31 19.01
CA PRO A 401 -17.15 -37.47 19.91
C PRO A 401 -15.71 -37.83 20.28
N LEU A 402 -14.76 -37.64 19.35
CA LEU A 402 -13.34 -37.91 19.60
C LEU A 402 -12.76 -36.91 20.63
N LEU A 403 -13.05 -35.62 20.49
CA LEU A 403 -12.63 -34.60 21.47
C LEU A 403 -13.27 -34.82 22.85
N CYS A 404 -14.55 -35.19 22.89
CA CYS A 404 -15.23 -35.54 24.14
C CYS A 404 -14.60 -36.76 24.84
N ARG A 405 -14.11 -37.75 24.07
CA ARG A 405 -13.37 -38.88 24.63
C ARG A 405 -12.00 -38.44 25.14
N ALA A 406 -11.30 -37.61 24.36
CA ALA A 406 -9.97 -37.10 24.68
C ALA A 406 -9.97 -36.23 25.96
N SER A 407 -11.04 -35.47 26.21
CA SER A 407 -11.16 -34.62 27.41
C SER A 407 -11.27 -35.40 28.73
N GLY A 408 -11.54 -36.71 28.67
CA GLY A 408 -11.60 -37.60 29.84
C GLY A 408 -10.24 -38.11 30.33
N PHE A 409 -9.19 -38.11 29.49
CA PHE A 409 -7.86 -38.63 29.84
C PHE A 409 -7.17 -37.85 30.97
N PRO A 410 -7.20 -36.50 31.01
CA PRO A 410 -6.62 -35.74 32.12
C PRO A 410 -7.20 -36.11 33.49
N PHE A 411 -8.48 -36.46 33.57
CA PHE A 411 -9.12 -36.88 34.82
C PHE A 411 -8.60 -38.22 35.34
N ARG A 412 -8.25 -39.12 34.42
CA ARG A 412 -7.70 -40.44 34.73
C ARG A 412 -6.19 -40.42 35.00
N ARG A 413 -5.54 -39.26 34.84
CA ARG A 413 -4.07 -39.11 34.82
C ARG A 413 -3.42 -40.04 33.79
N GLU A 414 -4.13 -40.32 32.71
CA GLU A 414 -3.63 -41.10 31.58
C GLU A 414 -3.07 -40.12 30.53
N HIS A 415 -1.90 -40.41 29.97
CA HIS A 415 -1.41 -39.66 28.82
C HIS A 415 -2.31 -39.95 27.60
N LEU A 416 -2.54 -38.94 26.78
CA LEU A 416 -3.26 -39.09 25.52
C LEU A 416 -2.48 -40.06 24.62
N ALA A 417 -3.07 -41.21 24.30
CA ALA A 417 -2.45 -42.20 23.42
C ALA A 417 -2.05 -41.56 22.07
N ASP A 418 -0.86 -41.91 21.55
CA ASP A 418 -0.31 -41.36 20.31
C ASP A 418 -1.30 -41.51 19.13
N ASP A 419 -2.01 -42.65 19.05
CA ASP A 419 -3.02 -42.89 18.03
C ASP A 419 -4.21 -41.92 18.13
N CYS A 420 -4.63 -41.56 19.36
CA CYS A 420 -5.71 -40.60 19.58
C CYS A 420 -5.26 -39.18 19.19
N ARG A 421 -4.04 -38.80 19.59
CA ARG A 421 -3.44 -37.51 19.19
C ARG A 421 -3.32 -37.40 17.67
N ALA A 422 -2.82 -38.43 17.00
CA ALA A 422 -2.70 -38.47 15.53
C ALA A 422 -4.06 -38.35 14.83
N GLN A 423 -5.11 -39.00 15.35
CA GLN A 423 -6.46 -38.85 14.84
C GLN A 423 -6.97 -37.40 14.97
N ILE A 424 -6.81 -36.78 16.15
CA ILE A 424 -7.22 -35.38 16.39
C ILE A 424 -6.53 -34.44 15.39
N ILE A 425 -5.22 -34.59 15.19
CA ILE A 425 -4.44 -33.80 14.23
C ILE A 425 -5.00 -34.00 12.81
N GLY A 426 -5.19 -35.24 12.37
CA GLY A 426 -5.71 -35.55 11.04
C GLY A 426 -7.14 -35.04 10.79
N PHE A 427 -7.98 -34.96 11.82
CA PHE A 427 -9.29 -34.32 11.73
C PHE A 427 -9.17 -32.81 11.53
N TYR A 428 -8.38 -32.12 12.35
CA TYR A 428 -8.14 -30.69 12.19
C TYR A 428 -7.55 -30.32 10.84
N GLU A 429 -6.58 -31.08 10.33
CA GLU A 429 -5.97 -30.81 9.01
C GLU A 429 -6.99 -30.89 7.87
N ARG A 430 -7.82 -31.94 7.86
CA ARG A 430 -8.89 -32.10 6.86
C ARG A 430 -9.95 -31.01 6.99
N HIS A 431 -10.41 -30.75 8.21
CA HIS A 431 -11.37 -29.71 8.53
C HIS A 431 -10.91 -28.32 8.09
N ASN A 432 -9.71 -27.90 8.51
CA ASN A 432 -9.17 -26.58 8.19
C ASN A 432 -8.93 -26.43 6.68
N LYS A 433 -8.54 -27.50 5.99
CA LYS A 433 -8.40 -27.50 4.53
C LYS A 433 -9.74 -27.27 3.81
N LEU A 434 -10.82 -27.92 4.25
CA LEU A 434 -12.15 -27.70 3.67
C LEU A 434 -12.66 -26.29 3.95
N LEU A 435 -12.48 -25.77 5.17
CA LEU A 435 -12.88 -24.40 5.51
C LEU A 435 -12.14 -23.35 4.70
N ARG A 436 -10.82 -23.50 4.50
CA ARG A 436 -10.06 -22.54 3.67
C ARG A 436 -10.57 -22.53 2.22
N ARG A 437 -10.93 -23.69 1.67
CA ARG A 437 -11.56 -23.78 0.35
C ARG A 437 -12.92 -23.09 0.34
N HIS A 438 -13.76 -23.41 1.33
CA HIS A 438 -15.07 -22.77 1.46
C HIS A 438 -14.95 -21.24 1.55
N LEU A 439 -14.06 -20.72 2.39
CA LEU A 439 -13.80 -19.28 2.51
C LEU A 439 -13.31 -18.64 1.21
N ALA A 440 -12.48 -19.33 0.43
CA ALA A 440 -12.00 -18.85 -0.86
C ALA A 440 -13.11 -18.83 -1.93
N ASP A 441 -14.09 -19.73 -1.81
CA ASP A 441 -15.21 -19.87 -2.74
C ASP A 441 -16.43 -18.98 -2.37
N LEU A 442 -16.43 -18.36 -1.19
CA LEU A 442 -17.52 -17.47 -0.76
C LEU A 442 -17.55 -16.19 -1.62
N PRO A 443 -18.74 -15.67 -1.98
CA PRO A 443 -18.83 -14.41 -2.70
C PRO A 443 -18.49 -13.22 -1.80
N MET A 444 -18.03 -12.12 -2.42
CA MET A 444 -17.73 -10.86 -1.75
C MET A 444 -18.90 -10.25 -0.94
N SER A 445 -20.15 -10.58 -1.29
CA SER A 445 -21.34 -10.18 -0.55
C SER A 445 -21.39 -10.76 0.86
N ASP A 446 -20.76 -11.92 1.07
CA ASP A 446 -20.87 -12.70 2.31
C ASP A 446 -19.66 -12.46 3.23
N ILE A 447 -18.95 -11.34 3.04
CA ILE A 447 -17.69 -11.06 3.74
C ILE A 447 -17.85 -11.07 5.26
N ASN A 448 -18.97 -10.61 5.80
CA ASN A 448 -19.21 -10.61 7.24
C ASN A 448 -19.34 -12.03 7.80
N TYR A 449 -20.00 -12.91 7.05
CA TYR A 449 -20.11 -14.33 7.37
C TYR A 449 -18.75 -15.04 7.24
N ALA A 450 -18.03 -14.78 6.15
CA ALA A 450 -16.69 -15.31 5.92
C ALA A 450 -15.71 -14.93 7.05
N MET A 451 -15.81 -13.70 7.55
CA MET A 451 -15.03 -13.24 8.71
C MET A 451 -15.37 -13.98 10.01
N ASP A 452 -16.64 -14.30 10.27
CA ASP A 452 -17.00 -15.10 11.45
C ASP A 452 -16.41 -16.49 11.40
N ILE A 453 -16.54 -17.16 10.26
CA ILE A 453 -15.90 -18.47 10.02
C ILE A 453 -14.40 -18.36 10.21
N ARG A 454 -13.77 -17.31 9.66
CA ARG A 454 -12.31 -17.15 9.72
C ARG A 454 -11.80 -16.93 11.14
N VAL A 455 -12.54 -16.22 12.00
CA VAL A 455 -12.23 -16.07 13.44
C VAL A 455 -12.22 -17.45 14.13
N LEU A 456 -13.23 -18.28 13.87
CA LEU A 456 -13.31 -19.63 14.46
C LEU A 456 -12.24 -20.57 13.86
N LEU A 457 -11.96 -20.47 12.56
CA LEU A 457 -10.89 -21.21 11.92
C LEU A 457 -9.52 -20.86 12.51
N ALA A 458 -9.25 -19.58 12.80
CA ALA A 458 -8.01 -19.18 13.46
C ALA A 458 -7.85 -19.88 14.82
N SER A 459 -8.94 -19.99 15.60
CA SER A 459 -8.97 -20.76 16.84
C SER A 459 -8.66 -22.25 16.62
N CYS A 460 -9.25 -22.87 15.59
CA CYS A 460 -8.98 -24.26 15.22
C CYS A 460 -7.51 -24.48 14.79
N GLU A 461 -6.91 -23.55 14.06
CA GLU A 461 -5.50 -23.58 13.67
C GLU A 461 -4.57 -23.52 14.88
N MET A 462 -4.91 -22.71 15.89
CA MET A 462 -4.16 -22.65 17.15
C MET A 462 -4.28 -23.93 17.98
N PHE A 463 -5.47 -24.54 18.04
CA PHE A 463 -5.63 -25.84 18.69
C PHE A 463 -4.81 -26.91 17.98
N LEU A 464 -4.87 -26.97 16.65
CA LEU A 464 -4.05 -27.90 15.85
C LEU A 464 -2.55 -27.76 16.18
N SER A 465 -2.02 -26.54 16.18
CA SER A 465 -0.62 -26.26 16.53
C SER A 465 -0.28 -26.77 17.94
N ALA A 466 -1.17 -26.55 18.91
CA ALA A 466 -0.98 -27.06 20.27
C ALA A 466 -0.99 -28.61 20.33
N PHE A 467 -1.88 -29.28 19.60
CA PHE A 467 -1.91 -30.75 19.55
C PHE A 467 -0.70 -31.35 18.79
N GLN A 468 -0.10 -30.61 17.86
CA GLN A 468 1.13 -31.02 17.17
C GLN A 468 2.37 -30.91 18.07
N ASP A 469 2.38 -29.97 19.03
CA ASP A 469 3.45 -29.86 20.02
C ASP A 469 3.39 -31.04 21.02
N ARG A 470 4.33 -31.96 20.90
CA ARG A 470 4.43 -33.14 21.77
C ARG A 470 4.79 -32.80 23.21
N THR A 471 5.40 -31.64 23.45
CA THR A 471 5.76 -31.18 24.80
C THR A 471 4.57 -30.57 25.53
N TYR A 472 3.51 -30.23 24.80
CA TYR A 472 2.31 -29.65 25.34
C TYR A 472 1.31 -30.74 25.76
N GLU A 473 0.89 -30.66 27.02
CA GLU A 473 -0.20 -31.48 27.58
C GLU A 473 -1.48 -30.62 27.67
N PRO A 474 -2.50 -30.89 26.83
CA PRO A 474 -3.75 -30.14 26.84
C PRO A 474 -4.51 -30.32 28.16
N ALA A 475 -4.92 -29.21 28.78
CA ALA A 475 -5.80 -29.24 29.93
C ALA A 475 -7.24 -29.51 29.48
N ARG A 476 -8.11 -29.91 30.41
CA ARG A 476 -9.54 -30.11 30.13
C ARG A 476 -10.18 -28.89 29.46
N GLN A 477 -9.84 -27.69 29.93
CA GLN A 477 -10.36 -26.44 29.37
C GLN A 477 -10.03 -26.29 27.89
N ASP A 478 -8.84 -26.72 27.44
CA ASP A 478 -8.46 -26.63 26.03
C ASP A 478 -9.37 -27.51 25.14
N TYR A 479 -9.79 -28.68 25.62
CA TYR A 479 -10.78 -29.51 24.92
C TYR A 479 -12.17 -28.90 24.93
N ASP A 480 -12.61 -28.36 26.07
CA ASP A 480 -13.92 -27.72 26.20
C ASP A 480 -14.02 -26.49 25.28
N ASP A 481 -12.95 -25.71 25.18
CA ASP A 481 -12.84 -24.56 24.26
C ASP A 481 -12.83 -25.01 22.79
N ALA A 482 -12.09 -26.07 22.46
CA ALA A 482 -12.08 -26.65 21.12
C ALA A 482 -13.47 -27.17 20.68
N ILE A 483 -14.17 -27.88 21.57
CA ILE A 483 -15.53 -28.38 21.34
C ILE A 483 -16.50 -27.20 21.14
N SER A 484 -16.41 -26.17 21.99
CA SER A 484 -17.22 -24.96 21.89
C SER A 484 -16.98 -24.23 20.56
N CYS A 485 -15.73 -24.15 20.11
CA CYS A 485 -15.36 -23.55 18.83
C CYS A 485 -15.96 -24.30 17.64
N LEU A 486 -15.83 -25.63 17.60
CA LEU A 486 -16.39 -26.46 16.52
C LEU A 486 -17.91 -26.42 16.47
N LYS A 487 -18.58 -26.40 17.63
CA LYS A 487 -20.05 -26.26 17.70
C LYS A 487 -20.51 -24.93 17.13
N LYS A 488 -19.90 -23.82 17.56
CA LYS A 488 -20.20 -22.48 17.01
C LYS A 488 -19.98 -22.42 15.51
N LEU A 489 -18.95 -23.09 15.02
CA LEU A 489 -18.67 -23.14 13.60
C LEU A 489 -19.75 -23.92 12.85
N ALA A 490 -20.17 -25.07 13.37
CA ALA A 490 -21.29 -25.84 12.80
C ALA A 490 -22.58 -25.00 12.78
N ASP A 491 -22.90 -24.30 13.87
CA ASP A 491 -24.08 -23.44 13.97
C ASP A 491 -24.07 -22.33 12.91
N ILE A 492 -22.92 -21.69 12.69
CA ILE A 492 -22.75 -20.64 11.66
C ILE A 492 -22.93 -21.22 10.26
N ILE A 493 -22.30 -22.35 9.99
CA ILE A 493 -22.41 -23.05 8.70
C ILE A 493 -23.86 -23.49 8.40
N ASP A 494 -24.60 -23.88 9.44
CA ASP A 494 -26.00 -24.27 9.32
C ASP A 494 -26.92 -23.08 9.07
N SER A 495 -26.65 -21.92 9.66
CA SER A 495 -27.47 -20.72 9.49
C SER A 495 -27.50 -20.12 8.07
N THR A 496 -26.67 -20.64 7.17
CA THR A 496 -26.46 -20.12 5.81
C THR A 496 -26.89 -21.10 4.71
N CYS A 497 -27.27 -22.32 5.08
CA CYS A 497 -27.91 -23.30 4.20
C CYS A 497 -29.43 -23.24 4.36
#